data_AF-A0A660TIJ2-F1
#
_entry.id   AF-A0A660TIJ2-F1
#
_cell.length_a   1.000
_cell.length_b   1.000
_cell.length_c   1.000
_cell.angle_alpha   90.00
_cell.angle_beta   90.00
_cell.angle_gamma   90.00
#
_symmetry.space_group_name_H-M   'P 1'
#
loop_
_entity.id
_entity.type
_entity.pdbx_description
1 polymer ?
#
loop_
_entity_poly.entity_id
_entity_poly.type
_entity_poly.pdbx_seq_one_letter_code
_entity_poly.pdbx_strand_id
1 'polypeptide(L)'
;MIPKYERFDFNQTEVEEINEEGEKVKKPFLEWTDENNQKKILSVNTGIEEISRLFDKYLEQLKIFATTKSALMGPVGKILEQARVKGLDAEFLKGYGISTHKNTIKTPLGSEVLKPFESAIDLLSLLLQKVPRHMRPKAIEIISYKVYYRREKANVEFWEKWRKDFEEFLKNKYQNIKALIKECKLEELSKKRGIKDFQSIVQLPKKLRTKELQGIVDEFNKMRKEIIFEGEGEEE
;
A
#
# COMPACT_ATOMS: atom_id res chain seq x y z
N MET A 1 20.06 35.97 -17.56
CA MET A 1 20.81 34.84 -16.95
C MET A 1 19.80 33.92 -16.27
N ILE A 2 19.64 32.69 -16.75
CA ILE A 2 18.88 31.66 -16.02
C ILE A 2 19.81 31.20 -14.89
N PRO A 3 19.40 31.20 -13.61
CA PRO A 3 20.23 30.67 -12.55
C PRO A 3 20.60 29.22 -12.89
N LYS A 4 21.89 28.88 -12.90
CA LYS A 4 22.30 27.48 -12.88
C LYS A 4 21.79 26.92 -11.56
N TYR A 5 20.67 26.21 -11.59
CA TYR A 5 20.25 25.42 -10.44
C TYR A 5 21.33 24.35 -10.24
N GLU A 6 22.10 24.49 -9.17
CA GLU A 6 22.97 23.42 -8.71
C GLU A 6 22.13 22.16 -8.53
N ARG A 7 22.64 21.02 -9.01
CA ARG A 7 21.94 19.74 -8.89
C ARG A 7 21.86 19.40 -7.41
N PHE A 8 20.65 19.36 -6.86
CA PHE A 8 20.41 18.89 -5.50
C PHE A 8 20.76 17.40 -5.40
N ASP A 9 21.68 17.04 -4.50
CA ASP A 9 22.10 15.67 -4.27
C ASP A 9 21.19 14.98 -3.24
N PHE A 10 20.46 13.97 -3.68
CA PHE A 10 19.58 13.19 -2.81
C PHE A 10 20.34 12.25 -1.84
N ASN A 11 21.63 12.05 -2.04
CA ASN A 11 22.48 11.25 -1.17
C ASN A 11 23.14 12.08 -0.05
N GLN A 12 22.94 13.40 -0.05
CA GLN A 12 23.49 14.28 0.96
C GLN A 12 22.96 13.90 2.36
N THR A 13 23.88 13.60 3.28
CA THR A 13 23.60 13.28 4.70
C THR A 13 23.85 14.46 5.63
N GLU A 14 24.56 15.49 5.17
CA GLU A 14 24.94 16.66 5.95
C GLU A 14 24.74 17.94 5.14
N VAL A 15 24.31 19.02 5.78
CA VAL A 15 24.18 20.37 5.21
C VAL A 15 25.11 21.33 5.94
N GLU A 16 25.76 22.21 5.19
CA GLU A 16 26.48 23.35 5.77
C GLU A 16 25.46 24.42 6.15
N GLU A 17 25.40 24.76 7.44
CA GLU A 17 24.67 25.90 7.96
C GLU A 17 25.65 26.90 8.57
N ILE A 18 25.34 28.19 8.48
CA ILE A 18 26.12 29.23 9.16
C ILE A 18 25.55 29.36 10.58
N ASN A 19 26.39 29.20 11.61
CA ASN A 19 25.96 29.39 13.00
C ASN A 19 25.84 30.88 13.36
N GLU A 20 25.41 31.18 14.58
CA GLU A 20 25.26 32.57 15.08
C GLU A 20 26.59 33.36 15.08
N GLU A 21 27.72 32.66 15.03
CA GLU A 21 29.08 33.22 15.03
C GLU A 21 29.63 33.43 13.60
N GLY A 22 28.85 33.09 12.56
CA GLY A 22 29.26 33.23 11.16
C GLY A 22 30.11 32.06 10.63
N GLU A 23 30.29 31.00 11.41
CA GLU A 23 31.05 29.82 11.03
C GLU A 23 30.20 28.80 10.27
N LYS A 24 30.81 28.16 9.28
CA LYS A 24 30.18 27.03 8.57
C LYS A 24 30.24 25.78 9.43
N VAL A 25 29.08 25.31 9.87
CA VAL A 25 28.93 24.09 10.66
C VAL A 25 28.20 23.04 9.82
N LYS A 26 28.72 21.82 9.81
CA LYS A 26 28.03 20.68 9.21
C LYS A 26 26.98 20.16 10.17
N LYS A 27 25.73 20.13 9.74
CA LYS A 27 24.62 19.51 10.46
C LYS A 27 24.06 18.33 9.69
N PRO A 28 23.56 17.29 10.36
CA PRO A 28 22.84 16.22 9.68
C PRO A 28 21.65 16.78 8.89
N PHE A 29 21.45 16.26 7.69
CA PHE A 29 20.39 16.69 6.78
C PHE A 29 19.01 16.48 7.41
N LEU A 30 18.78 15.28 7.92
CA LEU A 30 17.55 14.89 8.60
C LEU A 30 17.88 14.03 9.81
N GLU A 31 17.48 14.49 10.98
CA GLU A 31 17.49 13.69 12.21
C GLU A 31 16.08 13.19 12.47
N TRP A 32 15.95 11.90 12.68
CA TRP A 32 14.67 11.24 12.96
C TRP A 32 14.81 10.28 14.13
N THR A 33 13.79 10.18 14.97
CA THR A 33 13.73 9.18 16.03
C THR A 33 12.71 8.14 15.63
N ASP A 34 13.13 6.88 15.51
CA ASP A 34 12.22 5.81 15.09
C ASP A 34 11.27 5.35 16.19
N GLU A 35 10.41 4.39 15.84
CA GLU A 35 9.43 3.77 16.74
C GLU A 35 10.03 3.14 18.02
N ASN A 36 11.35 2.94 18.08
CA ASN A 36 12.08 2.38 19.23
C ASN A 36 12.91 3.44 19.97
N ASN A 37 12.62 4.73 19.77
CA ASN A 37 13.40 5.84 20.30
C ASN A 37 14.87 5.87 19.84
N GLN A 38 15.20 5.27 18.69
CA GLN A 38 16.55 5.31 18.14
C GLN A 38 16.72 6.49 17.19
N LYS A 39 17.70 7.35 17.48
CA LYS A 39 18.07 8.47 16.62
C LYS A 39 18.78 7.96 15.36
N LYS A 40 18.30 8.39 14.19
CA LYS A 40 18.83 8.08 12.87
C LYS A 40 19.14 9.36 12.12
N ILE A 41 20.29 9.38 11.46
CA ILE A 41 20.67 10.42 10.50
C ILE A 41 20.33 9.89 9.11
N LEU A 42 19.48 10.62 8.40
CA LEU A 42 18.96 10.21 7.11
C LEU A 42 19.38 11.22 6.03
N SER A 43 19.85 10.67 4.91
CA SER A 43 19.85 11.40 3.64
C SER A 43 18.42 11.54 3.10
N VAL A 44 18.25 12.34 2.05
CA VAL A 44 16.94 12.46 1.37
C VAL A 44 16.45 11.10 0.88
N ASN A 45 17.31 10.31 0.24
CA ASN A 45 16.95 9.00 -0.30
C ASN A 45 16.56 7.99 0.79
N THR A 46 17.28 7.98 1.91
CA THR A 46 16.96 7.09 3.04
C THR A 46 15.69 7.56 3.76
N GLY A 47 15.46 8.87 3.89
CA GLY A 47 14.20 9.43 4.37
C GLY A 47 13.02 9.05 3.48
N ILE A 48 13.15 9.17 2.16
CA ILE A 48 12.14 8.73 1.18
C ILE A 48 11.82 7.23 1.35
N GLU A 49 12.85 6.39 1.49
CA GLU A 49 12.69 4.96 1.66
C GLU A 49 11.93 4.62 2.95
N GLU A 50 12.29 5.28 4.04
CA GLU A 50 11.68 5.08 5.36
C GLU A 50 10.22 5.55 5.41
N ILE A 51 9.92 6.73 4.86
CA ILE A 51 8.52 7.20 4.70
C ILE A 51 7.71 6.20 3.88
N SER A 52 8.28 5.71 2.78
CA SER A 52 7.62 4.73 1.93
C SER A 52 7.36 3.42 2.69
N ARG A 53 8.32 2.98 3.53
CA ARG A 53 8.20 1.76 4.36
C ARG A 53 7.10 1.91 5.40
N LEU A 54 7.05 3.05 6.10
CA LEU A 54 6.05 3.33 7.12
C LEU A 54 4.63 3.41 6.52
N PHE A 55 4.46 4.07 5.38
CA PHE A 55 3.17 4.08 4.67
C PHE A 55 2.76 2.70 4.15
N ASP A 56 3.70 1.89 3.68
CA ASP A 56 3.42 0.52 3.26
C ASP A 56 2.98 -0.36 4.44
N LYS A 57 3.69 -0.28 5.58
CA LYS A 57 3.34 -0.97 6.84
C LYS A 57 1.92 -0.61 7.30
N TYR A 58 1.56 0.66 7.23
CA TYR A 58 0.18 1.11 7.50
C TYR A 58 -0.83 0.44 6.55
N LEU A 59 -0.59 0.47 5.23
CA LEU A 59 -1.53 -0.10 4.25
C LEU A 59 -1.62 -1.63 4.32
N GLU A 60 -0.54 -2.29 4.72
CA GLU A 60 -0.50 -3.74 4.92
C GLU A 60 -1.44 -4.20 6.02
N GLN A 61 -1.44 -3.50 7.16
CA GLN A 61 -2.33 -3.80 8.30
C GLN A 61 -3.81 -3.65 7.93
N LEU A 62 -4.13 -2.81 6.94
CA LEU A 62 -5.49 -2.64 6.45
C LEU A 62 -5.95 -3.76 5.52
N LYS A 63 -5.04 -4.65 5.10
CA LYS A 63 -5.29 -5.78 4.19
C LYS A 63 -6.06 -5.36 2.92
N ILE A 64 -5.72 -4.18 2.37
CA ILE A 64 -6.38 -3.62 1.19
C ILE A 64 -5.81 -4.23 -0.10
N PHE A 65 -6.71 -4.79 -0.91
CA PHE A 65 -6.45 -5.31 -2.25
C PHE A 65 -7.46 -4.71 -3.23
N ALA A 66 -6.98 -4.09 -4.31
CA ALA A 66 -7.83 -3.32 -5.22
C ALA A 66 -7.27 -3.25 -6.64
N THR A 67 -8.10 -2.90 -7.61
CA THR A 67 -7.72 -2.83 -9.04
C THR A 67 -7.29 -1.43 -9.50
N THR A 68 -7.43 -0.42 -8.64
CA THR A 68 -7.12 0.98 -8.98
C THR A 68 -6.07 1.52 -8.03
N LYS A 69 -5.14 2.32 -8.53
CA LYS A 69 -4.10 2.98 -7.72
C LYS A 69 -4.68 3.72 -6.51
N SER A 70 -5.76 4.49 -6.68
CA SER A 70 -6.36 5.27 -5.60
C SER A 70 -6.91 4.39 -4.47
N ALA A 71 -7.61 3.31 -4.81
CA ALA A 71 -8.10 2.35 -3.82
C ALA A 71 -6.94 1.59 -3.15
N LEU A 72 -5.91 1.20 -3.90
CA LEU A 72 -4.77 0.45 -3.39
C LEU A 72 -3.91 1.27 -2.43
N MET A 73 -3.75 2.56 -2.71
CA MET A 73 -3.01 3.50 -1.86
C MET A 73 -3.85 4.07 -0.71
N GLY A 74 -5.16 3.84 -0.71
CA GLY A 74 -6.07 4.32 0.33
C GLY A 74 -5.87 5.81 0.70
N PRO A 75 -5.83 6.14 2.00
CA PRO A 75 -5.59 7.51 2.48
C PRO A 75 -4.23 8.07 2.09
N VAL A 76 -3.20 7.24 1.95
CA VAL A 76 -1.82 7.66 1.65
C VAL A 76 -1.77 8.45 0.34
N GLY A 77 -2.48 7.99 -0.70
CA GLY A 77 -2.54 8.69 -1.98
C GLY A 77 -3.05 10.13 -1.86
N LYS A 78 -4.10 10.35 -1.05
CA LYS A 78 -4.66 11.69 -0.85
C LYS A 78 -3.77 12.59 0.02
N ILE A 79 -3.05 12.01 0.97
CA ILE A 79 -2.15 12.76 1.87
C ILE A 79 -0.93 13.26 1.10
N LEU A 80 -0.33 12.42 0.26
CA LEU A 80 0.78 12.82 -0.58
C LEU A 80 0.38 13.95 -1.54
N GLU A 81 -0.85 13.90 -2.09
CA GLU A 81 -1.38 14.98 -2.91
C GLU A 81 -1.62 16.27 -2.09
N GLN A 82 -2.15 16.17 -0.87
CA GLN A 82 -2.30 17.35 -0.01
C GLN A 82 -0.95 17.95 0.41
N ALA A 83 0.04 17.12 0.76
CA ALA A 83 1.40 17.56 1.09
C ALA A 83 2.05 18.30 -0.09
N ARG A 84 1.71 17.91 -1.32
CA ARG A 84 2.17 18.58 -2.55
C ARG A 84 1.55 19.95 -2.74
N VAL A 85 0.26 20.12 -2.43
CA VAL A 85 -0.51 21.34 -2.75
C VAL A 85 -0.56 22.35 -1.59
N LYS A 86 -0.87 21.90 -0.36
CA LYS A 86 -1.26 22.77 0.76
C LYS A 86 -0.22 22.91 1.86
N GLY A 87 0.87 22.15 1.82
CA GLY A 87 2.04 22.37 2.66
C GLY A 87 2.26 21.32 3.74
N LEU A 88 3.15 21.68 4.67
CA LEU A 88 3.99 20.77 5.46
C LEU A 88 3.49 20.53 6.89
N ASP A 89 2.31 21.00 7.24
CA ASP A 89 1.80 20.84 8.60
C ASP A 89 1.42 19.38 8.88
N ALA A 90 2.21 18.74 9.75
CA ALA A 90 2.05 17.34 10.10
C ALA A 90 0.71 17.08 10.82
N GLU A 91 0.28 17.98 11.72
CA GLU A 91 -0.98 17.78 12.46
C GLU A 91 -2.18 17.84 11.53
N PHE A 92 -2.20 18.83 10.63
CA PHE A 92 -3.22 18.93 9.60
C PHE A 92 -3.27 17.67 8.71
N LEU A 93 -2.10 17.19 8.24
CA LEU A 93 -2.03 16.01 7.38
C LEU A 93 -2.49 14.73 8.10
N LYS A 94 -2.17 14.58 9.38
CA LYS A 94 -2.67 13.48 10.23
C LYS A 94 -4.19 13.54 10.36
N GLY A 95 -4.75 14.68 10.74
CA GLY A 95 -6.20 14.87 10.87
C GLY A 95 -6.95 14.62 9.57
N TYR A 96 -6.45 15.16 8.45
CA TYR A 96 -6.98 14.93 7.11
C TYR A 96 -6.91 13.45 6.72
N GLY A 97 -5.80 12.80 7.05
CA GLY A 97 -5.56 11.39 6.83
C GLY A 97 -6.53 10.47 7.57
N ILE A 98 -6.75 10.73 8.87
CA ILE A 98 -7.70 10.00 9.73
C ILE A 98 -9.13 10.19 9.20
N SER A 99 -9.52 11.42 8.87
CA SER A 99 -10.84 11.69 8.28
C SER A 99 -11.04 10.94 6.96
N THR A 100 -10.01 10.94 6.10
CA THR A 100 -10.03 10.19 4.83
C THR A 100 -10.18 8.68 5.08
N HIS A 101 -9.46 8.13 6.06
CA HIS A 101 -9.58 6.73 6.44
C HIS A 101 -11.02 6.40 6.82
N LYS A 102 -11.58 7.12 7.80
CA LYS A 102 -12.95 6.88 8.30
C LYS A 102 -14.01 6.91 7.18
N ASN A 103 -13.81 7.77 6.19
CA ASN A 103 -14.74 7.90 5.05
C ASN A 103 -14.54 6.84 3.96
N THR A 104 -13.34 6.23 3.86
CA THR A 104 -12.99 5.34 2.73
C THR A 104 -12.90 3.87 3.14
N ILE A 105 -12.53 3.61 4.39
CA ILE A 105 -12.19 2.29 4.91
C ILE A 105 -13.05 2.01 6.13
N LYS A 106 -13.66 0.82 6.15
CA LYS A 106 -14.56 0.40 7.25
C LYS A 106 -13.81 -0.28 8.40
N THR A 107 -12.52 -0.56 8.22
CA THR A 107 -11.68 -1.18 9.24
C THR A 107 -11.44 -0.20 10.39
N PRO A 108 -11.60 -0.60 11.66
CA PRO A 108 -11.28 0.26 12.79
C PRO A 108 -9.81 0.65 12.82
N LEU A 109 -9.52 1.90 13.19
CA LEU A 109 -8.17 2.38 13.45
C LEU A 109 -7.78 2.04 14.89
N GLY A 110 -6.99 0.98 15.07
CA GLY A 110 -6.27 0.73 16.32
C GLY A 110 -5.05 1.65 16.43
N SER A 111 -4.58 1.90 17.66
CA SER A 111 -3.35 2.67 17.92
C SER A 111 -2.14 2.09 17.18
N GLU A 112 -2.00 0.77 17.16
CA GLU A 112 -0.91 0.08 16.46
C GLU A 112 -0.95 0.23 14.94
N VAL A 113 -2.14 0.52 14.39
CA VAL A 113 -2.31 0.79 12.96
C VAL A 113 -2.00 2.26 12.63
N LEU A 114 -2.31 3.17 13.54
CA LEU A 114 -2.06 4.59 13.37
C LEU A 114 -0.59 4.98 13.53
N LYS A 115 0.17 4.29 14.39
CA LYS A 115 1.58 4.62 14.65
C LYS A 115 2.43 4.74 13.37
N PRO A 116 2.51 3.73 12.47
CA PRO A 116 3.32 3.85 11.25
C PRO A 116 2.86 5.00 10.36
N PHE A 117 1.54 5.25 10.33
CA PHE A 117 0.95 6.30 9.54
C PHE A 117 1.32 7.71 10.05
N GLU A 118 1.22 7.94 11.35
CA GLU A 118 1.60 9.20 11.97
C GLU A 118 3.10 9.45 11.84
N SER A 119 3.93 8.44 12.11
CA SER A 119 5.39 8.50 11.92
C SER A 119 5.78 8.83 10.49
N ALA A 120 5.09 8.25 9.49
CA ALA A 120 5.35 8.57 8.09
C ALA A 120 5.04 10.04 7.76
N ILE A 121 3.96 10.60 8.33
CA ILE A 121 3.57 11.99 8.10
C ILE A 121 4.54 12.96 8.77
N ASP A 122 4.97 12.66 9.99
CA ASP A 122 5.97 13.47 10.71
C ASP A 122 7.29 13.50 9.93
N LEU A 123 7.78 12.34 9.52
CA LEU A 123 9.00 12.23 8.74
C LEU A 123 8.87 12.89 7.36
N LEU A 124 7.70 12.78 6.72
CA LEU A 124 7.40 13.48 5.47
C LEU A 124 7.46 15.00 5.64
N SER A 125 6.83 15.53 6.70
CA SER A 125 6.87 16.96 7.00
C SER A 125 8.31 17.44 7.17
N LEU A 126 9.09 16.75 8.02
CA LEU A 126 10.49 17.08 8.28
C LEU A 126 11.34 17.04 7.00
N LEU A 127 11.20 15.99 6.20
CA LEU A 127 11.91 15.85 4.92
C LEU A 127 11.60 17.04 4.00
N LEU A 128 10.32 17.37 3.84
CA LEU A 128 9.91 18.42 2.92
C LEU A 128 10.27 19.84 3.43
N GLN A 129 10.46 20.04 4.74
CA GLN A 129 11.01 21.28 5.26
C GLN A 129 12.47 21.48 4.82
N LYS A 130 13.25 20.40 4.78
CA LYS A 130 14.67 20.39 4.41
C LYS A 130 14.93 20.36 2.90
N VAL A 131 14.04 19.73 2.13
CA VAL A 131 14.16 19.65 0.66
C VAL A 131 13.77 20.99 -0.01
N PRO A 132 14.56 21.49 -0.98
CA PRO A 132 14.23 22.70 -1.73
C PRO A 132 12.84 22.64 -2.36
N ARG A 133 12.10 23.76 -2.33
CA ARG A 133 10.69 23.82 -2.75
C ARG A 133 10.43 23.23 -4.14
N HIS A 134 11.32 23.46 -5.10
CA HIS A 134 11.21 22.96 -6.47
C HIS A 134 11.43 21.43 -6.57
N MET A 135 12.11 20.81 -5.61
CA MET A 135 12.38 19.36 -5.54
C MET A 135 11.32 18.59 -4.75
N ARG A 136 10.52 19.27 -3.92
CA ARG A 136 9.44 18.65 -3.11
C ARG A 136 8.46 17.81 -3.95
N PRO A 137 7.95 18.28 -5.10
CA PRO A 137 7.07 17.46 -5.93
C PRO A 137 7.74 16.16 -6.38
N LYS A 138 9.05 16.19 -6.67
CA LYS A 138 9.81 15.02 -7.08
C LYS A 138 9.99 14.03 -5.94
N ALA A 139 10.31 14.50 -4.74
CA ALA A 139 10.42 13.65 -3.55
C ALA A 139 9.07 12.95 -3.25
N ILE A 140 7.96 13.69 -3.27
CA ILE A 140 6.60 13.15 -3.07
C ILE A 140 6.25 12.13 -4.15
N GLU A 141 6.56 12.41 -5.42
CA GLU A 141 6.35 11.48 -6.53
C GLU A 141 7.10 10.16 -6.31
N ILE A 142 8.38 10.21 -5.92
CA ILE A 142 9.17 9.02 -5.65
C ILE A 142 8.55 8.20 -4.51
N ILE A 143 8.15 8.85 -3.40
CA ILE A 143 7.46 8.19 -2.29
C ILE A 143 6.17 7.51 -2.79
N SER A 144 5.35 8.23 -3.56
CA SER A 144 4.08 7.71 -4.10
C SER A 144 4.29 6.46 -4.94
N TYR A 145 5.28 6.46 -5.84
CA TYR A 145 5.55 5.31 -6.70
C TYR A 145 6.19 4.13 -5.94
N LYS A 146 7.06 4.39 -4.95
CA LYS A 146 7.62 3.32 -4.11
C LYS A 146 6.52 2.60 -3.33
N VAL A 147 5.64 3.35 -2.66
CA VAL A 147 4.50 2.78 -1.95
C VAL A 147 3.59 2.02 -2.92
N TYR A 148 3.22 2.65 -4.04
CA TYR A 148 2.36 2.01 -5.04
C TYR A 148 2.95 0.69 -5.56
N TYR A 149 4.24 0.66 -5.90
CA TYR A 149 4.89 -0.53 -6.43
C TYR A 149 4.86 -1.69 -5.43
N ARG A 150 5.18 -1.44 -4.16
CA ARG A 150 5.13 -2.47 -3.10
C ARG A 150 3.72 -3.02 -2.94
N ARG A 151 2.72 -2.14 -2.87
CA ARG A 151 1.31 -2.55 -2.78
C ARG A 151 0.83 -3.31 -3.99
N GLU A 152 1.21 -2.89 -5.20
CA GLU A 152 0.78 -3.56 -6.43
C GLU A 152 1.41 -4.93 -6.57
N LYS A 153 2.69 -5.07 -6.19
CA LYS A 153 3.36 -6.37 -6.12
C LYS A 153 2.62 -7.32 -5.16
N ALA A 154 2.37 -6.88 -3.92
CA ALA A 154 1.63 -7.66 -2.94
C ALA A 154 0.20 -8.01 -3.40
N ASN A 155 -0.44 -7.08 -4.11
CA ASN A 155 -1.77 -7.28 -4.69
C ASN A 155 -1.76 -8.36 -5.78
N VAL A 156 -0.80 -8.32 -6.70
CA VAL A 156 -0.62 -9.35 -7.73
C VAL A 156 -0.35 -10.71 -7.11
N GLU A 157 0.55 -10.79 -6.13
CA GLU A 157 0.87 -12.02 -5.40
C GLU A 157 -0.36 -12.60 -4.68
N PHE A 158 -1.14 -11.74 -4.01
CA PHE A 158 -2.38 -12.16 -3.37
C PHE A 158 -3.40 -12.74 -4.35
N TRP A 159 -3.63 -12.06 -5.48
CA TRP A 159 -4.60 -12.54 -6.48
C TRP A 159 -4.14 -13.82 -7.17
N GLU A 160 -2.84 -13.97 -7.39
CA GLU A 160 -2.26 -15.20 -7.94
C GLU A 160 -2.42 -16.36 -6.97
N LYS A 161 -2.14 -16.14 -5.67
CA LYS A 161 -2.38 -17.14 -4.63
C LYS A 161 -3.87 -17.50 -4.56
N TRP A 162 -4.75 -16.50 -4.47
CA TRP A 162 -6.20 -16.71 -4.46
C TRP A 162 -6.67 -17.52 -5.67
N ARG A 163 -6.13 -17.25 -6.87
CA ARG A 163 -6.46 -17.98 -8.09
C ARG A 163 -6.09 -19.45 -8.00
N LYS A 164 -4.88 -19.76 -7.53
CA LYS A 164 -4.40 -21.14 -7.35
C LYS A 164 -5.20 -21.87 -6.30
N ASP A 165 -5.36 -21.26 -5.13
CA ASP A 165 -6.15 -21.80 -4.02
C ASP A 165 -7.59 -22.12 -4.48
N PHE A 166 -8.20 -21.23 -5.26
CA PHE A 166 -9.56 -21.42 -5.77
C PHE A 166 -9.64 -22.50 -6.84
N GLU A 167 -8.67 -22.57 -7.76
CA GLU A 167 -8.61 -23.64 -8.76
C GLU A 167 -8.48 -25.02 -8.09
N GLU A 168 -7.64 -25.13 -7.07
CA GLU A 168 -7.45 -26.36 -6.29
C GLU A 168 -8.73 -26.74 -5.53
N PHE A 169 -9.38 -25.77 -4.87
CA PHE A 169 -10.68 -25.98 -4.24
C PHE A 169 -11.71 -26.54 -5.23
N LEU A 170 -11.79 -25.97 -6.45
CA LEU A 170 -12.71 -26.46 -7.47
C LEU A 170 -12.36 -27.88 -7.93
N LYS A 171 -11.08 -28.23 -8.09
CA LYS A 171 -10.65 -29.60 -8.45
C LYS A 171 -10.99 -30.62 -7.36
N ASN A 172 -10.82 -30.24 -6.10
CA ASN A 172 -11.10 -31.12 -4.96
C ASN A 172 -12.61 -31.33 -4.79
N LYS A 173 -13.40 -30.26 -4.94
CA LYS A 173 -14.85 -30.30 -4.81
C LYS A 173 -15.52 -30.98 -6.01
N TYR A 174 -15.07 -30.64 -7.22
CA TYR A 174 -15.63 -31.14 -8.46
C TYR A 174 -14.58 -31.99 -9.17
N GLN A 175 -14.81 -33.30 -9.25
CA GLN A 175 -13.86 -34.26 -9.86
C GLN A 175 -13.42 -33.88 -11.28
N ASN A 176 -14.27 -33.17 -12.03
CA ASN A 176 -13.95 -32.66 -13.35
C ASN A 176 -14.81 -31.44 -13.71
N ILE A 177 -14.43 -30.73 -14.77
CA ILE A 177 -15.11 -29.51 -15.21
C ILE A 177 -16.57 -29.74 -15.62
N LYS A 178 -16.93 -30.93 -16.14
CA LYS A 178 -18.31 -31.25 -16.52
C LYS A 178 -19.22 -31.35 -15.30
N ALA A 179 -18.72 -31.88 -14.19
CA ALA A 179 -19.45 -31.92 -12.92
C ALA A 179 -19.75 -30.50 -12.43
N LEU A 180 -18.74 -29.62 -12.43
CA LEU A 180 -18.92 -28.20 -12.06
C LEU A 180 -19.95 -27.51 -12.96
N ILE A 181 -19.84 -27.65 -14.29
CA ILE A 181 -20.76 -27.01 -15.24
C ILE A 181 -22.21 -27.44 -14.97
N LYS A 182 -22.43 -28.74 -14.76
CA LYS A 182 -23.76 -29.30 -14.52
C LYS A 182 -24.35 -28.85 -13.17
N GLU A 183 -23.56 -28.96 -12.10
CA GLU A 183 -24.02 -28.64 -10.75
C GLU A 183 -24.31 -27.15 -10.58
N CYS A 184 -23.51 -26.31 -11.23
CA CYS A 184 -23.60 -24.85 -11.17
C CYS A 184 -24.44 -24.24 -12.30
N LYS A 185 -25.07 -25.09 -13.15
CA LYS A 185 -25.91 -24.67 -14.29
C LYS A 185 -25.24 -23.67 -15.23
N LEU A 186 -23.98 -23.93 -15.58
CA LEU A 186 -23.14 -23.03 -16.39
C LEU A 186 -23.13 -23.36 -17.89
N GLU A 187 -24.04 -24.20 -18.40
CA GLU A 187 -23.98 -24.73 -19.76
C GLU A 187 -23.93 -23.62 -20.81
N GLU A 188 -24.81 -22.61 -20.68
CA GLU A 188 -24.86 -21.47 -21.60
C GLU A 188 -23.64 -20.55 -21.46
N LEU A 189 -23.17 -20.34 -20.23
CA LEU A 189 -21.96 -19.56 -19.97
C LEU A 189 -20.72 -20.26 -20.53
N SER A 190 -20.65 -21.59 -20.40
CA SER A 190 -19.58 -22.45 -20.89
C SER A 190 -19.45 -22.37 -22.39
N LYS A 191 -20.57 -22.43 -23.12
CA LYS A 191 -20.58 -22.26 -24.58
C LYS A 191 -20.14 -20.85 -24.99
N LYS A 192 -20.68 -19.83 -24.33
CA LYS A 192 -20.43 -18.42 -24.67
C LYS A 192 -19.01 -17.95 -24.36
N ARG A 193 -18.38 -18.51 -23.32
CA ARG A 193 -17.06 -18.09 -22.82
C ARG A 193 -15.97 -19.12 -23.06
N GLY A 194 -16.29 -20.27 -23.65
CA GLY A 194 -15.32 -21.32 -23.95
C GLY A 194 -14.70 -21.93 -22.70
N ILE A 195 -15.50 -22.20 -21.66
CA ILE A 195 -15.01 -22.84 -20.43
C ILE A 195 -14.64 -24.28 -20.75
N LYS A 196 -13.34 -24.61 -20.66
CA LYS A 196 -12.80 -25.95 -20.98
C LYS A 196 -12.18 -26.66 -19.79
N ASP A 197 -11.77 -25.90 -18.79
CA ASP A 197 -11.08 -26.37 -17.58
C ASP A 197 -11.38 -25.44 -16.39
N PHE A 198 -10.87 -25.80 -15.20
CA PHE A 198 -11.00 -24.96 -14.01
C PHE A 198 -10.26 -23.62 -14.15
N GLN A 199 -9.17 -23.59 -14.94
CA GLN A 199 -8.42 -22.36 -15.19
C GLN A 199 -9.29 -21.30 -15.90
N SER A 200 -10.12 -21.73 -16.84
CA SER A 200 -11.08 -20.90 -17.55
C SER A 200 -12.09 -20.26 -16.60
N ILE A 201 -12.50 -20.97 -15.54
CA ILE A 201 -13.40 -20.45 -14.49
C ILE A 201 -12.73 -19.36 -13.66
N VAL A 202 -11.51 -19.61 -13.18
CA VAL A 202 -10.79 -18.67 -12.31
C VAL A 202 -10.28 -17.44 -13.07
N GLN A 203 -10.33 -17.44 -14.40
CA GLN A 203 -10.04 -16.28 -15.26
C GLN A 203 -11.28 -15.46 -15.64
N LEU A 204 -12.50 -15.92 -15.33
CA LEU A 204 -13.71 -15.16 -15.63
C LEU A 204 -13.69 -13.79 -14.95
N PRO A 205 -14.20 -12.72 -15.60
CA PRO A 205 -14.33 -11.40 -14.97
C PRO A 205 -15.04 -11.48 -13.61
N LYS A 206 -14.54 -10.74 -12.61
CA LYS A 206 -15.09 -10.75 -11.24
C LYS A 206 -16.62 -10.62 -11.22
N LYS A 207 -17.20 -9.71 -12.01
CA LYS A 207 -18.66 -9.51 -12.10
C LYS A 207 -19.43 -10.79 -12.46
N LEU A 208 -18.88 -11.62 -13.34
CA LEU A 208 -19.51 -12.87 -13.76
C LEU A 208 -19.33 -13.95 -12.70
N ARG A 209 -18.15 -14.07 -12.08
CA ARG A 209 -17.95 -15.00 -10.95
C ARG A 209 -18.88 -14.69 -9.78
N THR A 210 -19.03 -13.41 -9.45
CA THR A 210 -19.87 -12.94 -8.33
C THR A 210 -21.37 -13.10 -8.63
N LYS A 211 -21.76 -13.30 -9.89
CA LYS A 211 -23.17 -13.47 -10.27
C LYS A 211 -23.53 -14.95 -10.44
N GLU A 212 -22.72 -15.67 -11.19
CA GLU A 212 -23.01 -17.04 -11.63
C GLU A 212 -22.41 -18.10 -10.68
N LEU A 213 -21.41 -17.72 -9.87
CA LEU A 213 -20.68 -18.63 -8.96
C LEU A 213 -20.67 -18.14 -7.51
N GLN A 214 -21.58 -17.23 -7.13
CA GLN A 214 -21.55 -16.55 -5.85
C GLN A 214 -21.46 -17.51 -4.67
N GLY A 215 -22.33 -18.52 -4.62
CA GLY A 215 -22.35 -19.49 -3.51
C GLY A 215 -21.05 -20.27 -3.36
N ILE A 216 -20.41 -20.62 -4.48
CA ILE A 216 -19.13 -21.34 -4.49
C ILE A 216 -17.99 -20.43 -4.03
N VAL A 217 -18.01 -19.18 -4.49
CA VAL A 217 -17.03 -18.16 -4.07
C VAL A 217 -17.19 -17.87 -2.58
N ASP A 218 -18.41 -17.83 -2.05
CA ASP A 218 -18.68 -17.61 -0.63
C ASP A 218 -18.23 -18.78 0.23
N GLU A 219 -18.50 -20.02 -0.20
CA GLU A 219 -18.01 -21.22 0.45
C GLU A 219 -16.49 -21.29 0.47
N PHE A 220 -15.84 -21.02 -0.67
CA PHE A 220 -14.38 -20.96 -0.74
C PHE A 220 -13.82 -19.89 0.19
N ASN A 221 -14.42 -18.70 0.22
CA ASN A 221 -13.99 -17.62 1.11
C ASN A 221 -14.23 -17.96 2.58
N LYS A 222 -15.27 -18.75 2.91
CA LYS A 222 -15.53 -19.24 4.26
C LYS A 222 -14.44 -20.22 4.70
N MET A 223 -14.17 -21.26 3.89
CA MET A 223 -13.10 -22.23 4.12
C MET A 223 -11.73 -21.53 4.30
N ARG A 224 -11.42 -20.56 3.43
CA ARG A 224 -10.16 -19.80 3.51
C ARG A 224 -10.06 -18.95 4.77
N LYS A 225 -11.17 -18.40 5.29
CA LYS A 225 -11.20 -17.68 6.56
C LYS A 225 -10.98 -18.62 7.75
N GLU A 226 -11.55 -19.81 7.72
CA GLU A 226 -11.38 -20.84 8.76
C GLU A 226 -9.90 -21.29 8.82
N ILE A 227 -9.26 -21.53 7.67
CA ILE A 227 -7.83 -21.88 7.59
C ILE A 227 -6.91 -20.74 8.10
N ILE A 228 -7.27 -19.47 7.85
CA ILE A 228 -6.51 -18.32 8.36
C ILE A 228 -6.67 -18.17 9.88
N PHE A 229 -7.84 -18.52 10.43
CA PHE A 229 -8.09 -18.48 11.88
C PHE A 229 -7.47 -19.66 12.63
N GLU A 230 -7.41 -20.85 12.03
CA GLU A 230 -6.72 -22.02 12.61
C GLU A 230 -5.20 -21.85 12.62
N GLY A 231 -4.63 -21.12 11.64
CA GLY A 231 -3.19 -20.82 11.60
C GLY A 231 -2.70 -19.69 12.51
N GLU A 232 -3.60 -18.95 13.17
CA GLU A 232 -3.27 -17.93 14.19
C GLU A 232 -3.49 -18.46 15.64
N GLY A 233 -3.74 -19.77 15.80
CA GLY A 233 -4.06 -20.44 17.07
C GLY A 233 -3.02 -21.43 17.61
N GLU A 234 -1.85 -21.58 16.97
CA GLU A 234 -0.77 -22.46 17.44
C GLU A 234 0.55 -21.68 17.62
N GLU A 235 0.54 -20.71 18.53
CA GLU A 235 1.74 -20.30 19.27
C GLU A 235 1.32 -20.12 20.75
N GLU A 236 1.25 -21.25 21.48
CA GLU A 236 1.43 -21.28 22.94
C GLU A 236 2.90 -21.57 23.27
#